data_AF-A0A2P5K7I1-F1
#
_entry.id   AF-A0A2P5K7I1-F1
#
_cell.length_a   1.000
_cell.length_b   1.000
_cell.length_c   1.000
_cell.angle_alpha   90.00
_cell.angle_beta   90.00
_cell.angle_gamma   90.00
#
_symmetry.space_group_name_H-M   'P 1'
#
loop_
_entity.id
_entity.type
_entity.pdbx_description
1 polymer ?
#
loop_
_entity_poly.entity_id
_entity_poly.type
_entity_poly.pdbx_seq_one_letter_code
_entity_poly.pdbx_strand_id
1 'polypeptide(L)'
;MRLTILVNGSDPQARDDLAVLWPDIDERVWSRESHSGIDLPSWGRLRDEDDTMLLGGPEENAPLCTLHGLRFGRGVRAAIEHGAAAWVSTRSGEPVDDRWRLQAVNHEVEPAKPSELRH
;
A
#
# COMPACT_ATOMS: atom_id res chain seq x y z
N MET A 1 -5.57 11.24 -4.00
CA MET A 1 -6.38 10.42 -3.05
C MET A 1 -5.42 9.55 -2.27
N ARG A 2 -5.51 9.56 -0.94
CA ARG A 2 -4.57 8.93 -0.02
C ARG A 2 -5.24 7.73 0.64
N LEU A 3 -4.63 6.56 0.57
CA LEU A 3 -5.15 5.34 1.17
C LEU A 3 -4.17 4.86 2.23
N THR A 4 -4.68 4.19 3.26
CA THR A 4 -3.85 3.58 4.30
C THR A 4 -4.11 2.08 4.29
N ILE A 5 -3.12 1.31 3.86
CA ILE A 5 -3.21 -0.15 3.83
C ILE A 5 -2.37 -0.71 4.98
N LEU A 6 -3.03 -1.48 5.83
CA LEU A 6 -2.44 -2.23 6.90
C LEU A 6 -2.18 -3.65 6.40
N VAL A 7 -0.92 -4.07 6.32
CA VAL A 7 -0.56 -5.47 6.01
C VAL A 7 -0.26 -6.18 7.32
N ASN A 8 -1.26 -6.87 7.88
CA ASN A 8 -1.18 -7.77 9.02
C ASN A 8 -2.50 -8.53 9.16
N GLY A 9 -2.44 -9.85 9.15
CA GLY A 9 -3.58 -10.73 9.17
C GLY A 9 -4.14 -10.95 10.54
N SER A 10 -5.39 -10.52 10.68
CA SER A 10 -6.41 -11.12 11.53
C SER A 10 -6.20 -11.05 13.04
N ASP A 11 -4.98 -10.93 13.57
CA ASP A 11 -4.69 -10.88 15.00
C ASP A 11 -3.56 -9.87 15.34
N PRO A 12 -3.92 -8.70 15.90
CA PRO A 12 -2.96 -7.70 16.37
C PRO A 12 -2.04 -8.17 17.51
N GLN A 13 -2.29 -9.34 18.12
CA GLN A 13 -1.48 -9.89 19.22
C GLN A 13 -0.48 -10.97 18.78
N ALA A 14 -0.58 -11.51 17.56
CA ALA A 14 0.18 -12.71 17.16
C ALA A 14 1.38 -12.43 16.26
N ARG A 15 1.43 -11.29 15.56
CA ARG A 15 2.58 -10.88 14.74
C ARG A 15 2.77 -9.37 14.83
N ASP A 16 3.92 -8.94 15.35
CA ASP A 16 4.35 -7.53 15.31
C ASP A 16 4.74 -7.07 13.89
N ASP A 17 4.48 -7.87 12.86
CA ASP A 17 4.84 -7.54 11.49
C ASP A 17 3.73 -6.69 10.88
N LEU A 18 4.07 -5.48 10.48
CA LEU A 18 3.14 -4.52 9.94
C LEU A 18 3.79 -3.64 8.88
N ALA A 19 3.02 -3.23 7.87
CA ALA A 19 3.35 -2.08 7.04
C ALA A 19 2.13 -1.19 6.87
N VAL A 20 2.37 0.13 6.92
CA VAL A 20 1.40 1.17 6.61
C VAL A 20 1.84 1.84 5.31
N LEU A 21 1.03 1.69 4.28
CA LEU A 21 1.36 2.11 2.91
C LEU A 21 0.39 3.17 2.40
N TRP A 22 0.95 4.12 1.66
CA TRP A 22 0.25 5.18 0.94
C TRP A 22 0.42 5.00 -0.57
N PRO A 23 -0.55 4.37 -1.25
CA PRO A 23 -0.56 4.29 -2.70
C PRO A 23 -1.06 5.60 -3.33
N ASP A 24 -0.34 6.04 -4.36
CA ASP A 24 -0.77 7.04 -5.34
C ASP A 24 -1.11 6.33 -6.65
N ILE A 25 -2.40 6.27 -6.95
CA ILE A 25 -2.92 5.54 -8.11
C ILE A 25 -2.68 6.31 -9.41
N ASP A 26 -2.69 7.63 -9.34
CA ASP A 26 -2.53 8.50 -10.50
C ASP A 26 -1.07 8.43 -10.99
N GLU A 27 -0.12 8.48 -10.05
CA GLU A 27 1.31 8.35 -10.33
C GLU A 27 1.80 6.90 -10.39
N ARG A 28 0.96 5.92 -9.99
CA ARG A 28 1.29 4.50 -9.87
C ARG A 28 2.55 4.25 -9.02
N VAL A 29 2.64 4.97 -7.92
CA VAL A 29 3.70 4.83 -6.93
C VAL A 29 3.09 4.57 -5.57
N TRP A 30 3.88 4.05 -4.64
CA TRP A 30 3.47 3.95 -3.25
C TRP A 30 4.60 4.44 -2.37
N SER A 31 4.25 4.93 -1.19
CA SER A 31 5.20 5.28 -0.14
C SER A 31 4.85 4.55 1.15
N ARG A 32 5.87 4.32 1.98
CA ARG A 32 5.74 3.67 3.27
C ARG A 32 5.76 4.71 4.38
N GLU A 33 4.70 4.74 5.15
CA GLU A 33 4.62 5.61 6.34
C GLU A 33 5.33 4.97 7.53
N SER A 34 5.00 3.71 7.82
CA SER A 34 5.60 2.97 8.93
C SER A 34 5.66 1.47 8.61
N HIS A 35 6.53 0.77 9.32
CA HIS A 35 6.61 -0.68 9.26
C HIS A 35 7.24 -1.26 10.52
N SER A 36 7.00 -2.55 10.72
CA SER A 36 7.68 -3.41 11.66
C SER A 36 7.82 -4.78 11.00
N GLY A 37 9.02 -5.33 10.90
CA GLY A 37 9.32 -6.69 10.38
C GLY A 37 8.94 -7.04 8.92
N ILE A 38 8.21 -6.18 8.20
CA ILE A 38 8.01 -6.28 6.75
C ILE A 38 9.11 -5.49 6.03
N ASP A 39 9.87 -6.12 5.12
CA ASP A 39 10.91 -5.45 4.33
C ASP A 39 10.29 -4.75 3.12
N LEU A 40 9.93 -3.50 3.31
CA LEU A 40 9.48 -2.67 2.21
C LEU A 40 10.36 -1.41 2.16
N PRO A 41 10.79 -0.99 0.95
CA PRO A 41 11.47 0.28 0.80
C PRO A 41 10.56 1.44 1.23
N SER A 42 11.13 2.63 1.38
CA SER A 42 10.38 3.83 1.74
C SER A 42 9.36 4.25 0.67
N TRP A 43 9.56 3.82 -0.58
CA TRP A 43 8.65 4.00 -1.68
C TRP A 43 8.92 2.98 -2.78
N GLY A 44 8.01 2.88 -3.75
CA GLY A 44 8.19 2.04 -4.92
C GLY A 44 7.09 2.22 -5.95
N ARG A 45 6.99 1.27 -6.88
CA ARG A 45 6.02 1.31 -7.99
C ARG A 45 4.82 0.42 -7.72
N LEU A 46 3.65 0.88 -8.15
CA LEU A 46 2.42 0.09 -8.19
C LEU A 46 2.18 -0.49 -9.57
N ARG A 47 1.76 -1.75 -9.61
CA ARG A 47 1.20 -2.37 -10.81
C ARG A 47 -0.13 -3.01 -10.46
N ASP A 48 -1.09 -2.91 -11.37
CA ASP A 48 -2.39 -3.55 -11.28
C ASP A 48 -2.43 -4.68 -12.31
N GLU A 49 -2.58 -5.92 -11.84
CA GLU A 49 -2.65 -7.13 -12.64
C GLU A 49 -3.87 -7.95 -12.19
N ASP A 50 -4.92 -7.99 -13.02
CA ASP A 50 -6.09 -8.88 -12.88
C ASP A 50 -6.53 -9.13 -11.42
N ASP A 51 -7.04 -8.07 -10.76
CA ASP A 51 -7.52 -8.09 -9.36
C ASP A 51 -6.43 -8.18 -8.28
N THR A 52 -5.16 -8.07 -8.67
CA THR A 52 -4.02 -8.08 -7.75
C THR A 52 -3.19 -6.81 -7.92
N MET A 53 -3.00 -6.10 -6.82
CA MET A 53 -2.08 -4.98 -6.76
C MET A 53 -0.69 -5.45 -6.34
N LEU A 54 0.30 -5.15 -7.17
CA LEU A 54 1.70 -5.48 -6.96
C LEU A 54 2.46 -4.23 -6.50
N LEU A 55 3.15 -4.36 -5.37
CA LEU A 55 4.05 -3.36 -4.79
C LEU A 55 5.48 -3.78 -5.12
N GLY A 56 6.11 -3.10 -6.06
CA GLY A 56 7.54 -3.29 -6.37
C GLY A 56 8.40 -2.21 -5.72
N GLY A 57 9.71 -2.43 -5.63
CA GLY A 57 10.67 -1.41 -5.22
C GLY A 57 10.88 -0.31 -6.28
N PRO A 58 11.68 0.73 -5.97
CA PRO A 58 11.99 1.84 -6.89
C PRO A 58 12.55 1.39 -8.24
N GLU A 59 13.47 0.43 -8.19
CA GLU A 59 14.20 -0.11 -9.34
C GLU A 59 13.89 -1.60 -9.58
N GLU A 60 13.06 -2.21 -8.73
CA GLU A 60 12.78 -3.63 -8.80
C GLU A 60 11.69 -3.96 -9.82
N ASN A 61 11.95 -4.99 -10.61
CA ASN A 61 10.96 -5.53 -11.53
C ASN A 61 10.06 -6.59 -10.89
N ALA A 62 10.51 -7.23 -9.81
CA ALA A 62 9.73 -8.22 -9.08
C ALA A 62 8.85 -7.53 -8.01
N PRO A 63 7.66 -8.08 -7.73
CA PRO A 63 6.82 -7.60 -6.63
C PRO A 63 7.43 -7.99 -5.28
N LEU A 64 7.57 -7.01 -4.40
CA LEU A 64 7.98 -7.20 -3.00
C LEU A 64 6.78 -7.57 -2.10
N CYS A 65 5.59 -7.06 -2.45
CA CYS A 65 4.35 -7.38 -1.77
C CYS A 65 3.21 -7.40 -2.79
N THR A 66 2.26 -8.31 -2.59
CA THR A 66 1.09 -8.48 -3.44
C THR A 66 -0.17 -8.37 -2.59
N LEU A 67 -1.16 -7.63 -3.08
CA LEU A 67 -2.42 -7.35 -2.41
C LEU A 67 -3.57 -7.81 -3.31
N HIS A 68 -4.17 -8.95 -2.98
CA HIS A 68 -5.26 -9.54 -3.76
C HIS A 68 -6.62 -8.92 -3.40
N GLY A 69 -7.46 -8.73 -4.41
CA GLY A 69 -8.79 -8.13 -4.27
C GLY A 69 -8.77 -6.61 -4.17
N LEU A 70 -7.60 -5.99 -4.35
CA LEU A 70 -7.42 -4.54 -4.37
C LEU A 70 -7.34 -4.07 -5.82
N ARG A 71 -8.35 -3.33 -6.26
CA ARG A 71 -8.36 -2.67 -7.59
C ARG A 71 -8.45 -1.16 -7.43
N PHE A 72 -7.67 -0.43 -8.20
CA PHE A 72 -7.83 1.01 -8.33
C PHE A 72 -7.98 1.41 -9.80
N GLY A 73 -9.23 1.61 -10.22
CA GLY A 73 -9.56 2.12 -11.54
C GLY A 73 -9.70 3.65 -11.58
N ARG A 74 -9.96 4.21 -12.77
CA ARG A 74 -10.39 5.61 -12.95
C ARG A 74 -11.71 5.82 -12.21
N GLY A 75 -11.63 6.33 -10.99
CA GLY A 75 -12.75 6.35 -10.04
C GLY A 75 -12.51 5.30 -8.97
N VAL A 76 -11.82 5.68 -7.91
CA VAL A 76 -11.45 4.75 -6.86
C VAL A 76 -12.70 4.30 -6.12
N ARG A 77 -13.00 3.02 -6.28
CA ARG A 77 -13.85 2.27 -5.37
C ARG A 77 -13.00 1.10 -4.91
N ALA A 78 -12.58 1.12 -3.65
CA ALA A 78 -12.12 -0.11 -3.02
C ALA A 78 -13.31 -1.07 -3.07
N ALA A 79 -13.27 -2.05 -3.97
CA ALA A 79 -14.34 -3.04 -4.09
C ALA A 79 -14.44 -3.90 -2.82
N ILE A 80 -13.33 -3.99 -2.07
CA ILE A 80 -13.19 -4.78 -0.86
C ILE A 80 -12.30 -3.99 0.11
N GLU A 81 -12.66 -3.96 1.40
CA GLU A 81 -11.90 -3.27 2.45
C GLU A 81 -10.77 -4.14 3.03
N HIS A 82 -10.62 -5.38 2.56
CA HIS A 82 -9.60 -6.31 3.02
C HIS A 82 -9.38 -7.43 2.00
N GLY A 83 -8.22 -8.07 2.03
CA GLY A 83 -7.92 -9.18 1.12
C GLY A 83 -6.71 -9.98 1.57
N ALA A 84 -6.32 -10.95 0.75
CA ALA A 84 -5.09 -11.70 0.99
C ALA A 84 -3.89 -10.85 0.58
N ALA A 85 -2.81 -10.92 1.36
CA ALA A 85 -1.53 -10.29 1.06
C ALA A 85 -0.46 -11.37 1.01
N ALA A 86 0.51 -11.26 0.09
CA ALA A 86 1.71 -12.10 0.14
C ALA A 86 2.97 -11.22 0.05
N TRP A 87 3.92 -11.46 0.95
CA TRP A 87 5.16 -10.69 1.09
C TRP A 87 6.28 -11.59 1.64
N VAL A 88 7.54 -11.18 1.53
CA VAL A 88 8.67 -11.95 2.08
C VAL A 88 9.09 -11.36 3.43
N SER A 89 9.19 -12.21 4.46
CA SER A 89 9.57 -11.74 5.80
C SER A 89 11.06 -11.46 5.91
N THR A 90 11.42 -10.32 6.52
CA THR A 90 12.82 -10.02 6.90
C THR A 90 13.38 -11.03 7.89
N ARG A 91 12.53 -11.58 8.75
CA ARG A 91 12.95 -12.40 9.90
C ARG A 91 13.27 -13.82 9.47
N SER A 92 12.47 -14.39 8.56
CA SER A 92 12.63 -15.76 8.08
C SER A 92 13.18 -15.86 6.66
N GLY A 93 13.08 -14.81 5.84
CA GLY A 93 13.38 -14.87 4.41
C GLY A 93 12.36 -15.66 3.58
N GLU A 94 11.26 -16.08 4.20
CA GLU A 94 10.24 -16.93 3.59
C GLU A 94 9.02 -16.10 3.12
N PRO A 95 8.33 -16.53 2.06
CA PRO A 95 7.02 -15.99 1.71
C PRO A 95 6.02 -16.17 2.86
N VAL A 96 5.29 -15.10 3.15
CA VAL A 96 4.24 -15.04 4.16
C VAL A 96 2.94 -14.72 3.46
N ASP A 97 2.00 -15.65 3.56
CA ASP A 97 0.60 -15.41 3.23
C ASP A 97 -0.10 -14.78 4.43
N ASP A 98 -0.67 -13.60 4.22
CA ASP A 98 -1.27 -12.77 5.24
C ASP A 98 -2.55 -12.08 4.75
N ARG A 99 -3.07 -11.11 5.51
CA ARG A 99 -4.16 -10.25 5.04
C ARG A 99 -3.77 -8.78 5.05
N TRP A 100 -4.29 -8.05 4.07
CA TRP A 100 -4.32 -6.60 4.11
C TRP A 100 -5.71 -6.10 4.47
N ARG A 101 -5.78 -4.91 5.08
CA ARG A 101 -7.01 -4.16 5.30
C ARG A 101 -6.81 -2.70 4.92
N LEU A 102 -7.82 -2.14 4.29
CA LEU A 102 -7.94 -0.71 4.06
C LEU A 102 -8.42 -0.06 5.36
N GLN A 103 -7.58 0.79 5.96
CA GLN A 103 -7.94 1.50 7.18
C GLN A 103 -8.64 2.82 6.90
N ALA A 104 -8.21 3.52 5.85
CA ALA A 104 -8.76 4.81 5.50
C ALA A 104 -8.66 5.05 3.99
N VAL A 105 -9.69 5.72 3.45
CA VAL A 105 -9.68 6.37 2.15
C VAL A 105 -9.82 7.85 2.40
N ASN A 106 -8.74 8.60 2.24
CA ASN A 106 -8.78 10.04 2.31
C ASN A 106 -8.81 10.65 0.91
N HIS A 107 -9.85 11.40 0.61
CA HIS A 107 -9.97 12.17 -0.62
C HIS A 107 -9.42 13.59 -0.40
N GLU A 108 -8.24 13.72 0.21
CA GLU A 108 -7.54 15.00 0.23
C GLU A 108 -7.05 15.29 -1.19
N VAL A 109 -7.83 16.12 -1.88
CA VAL A 109 -7.30 17.04 -2.89
C VAL A 109 -6.72 18.19 -2.06
N GLU A 110 -5.40 18.27 -1.93
CA GLU A 110 -4.77 19.48 -1.39
C GLU A 110 -5.34 20.68 -2.18
N PRO A 111 -6.07 21.63 -1.56
CA PRO A 111 -6.36 22.87 -2.25
C PRO A 111 -5.03 23.54 -2.54
N ALA A 112 -4.76 23.81 -3.81
CA ALA A 112 -3.60 24.60 -4.22
C ALA A 112 -3.53 25.84 -3.32
N LYS A 113 -2.45 25.99 -2.55
CA LYS A 113 -2.23 27.16 -1.71
C LYS A 113 -2.39 28.40 -2.60
N PRO A 114 -3.35 29.30 -2.35
CA PRO A 114 -3.39 30.55 -3.11
C PRO A 114 -2.12 31.30 -2.75
N SER A 115 -1.21 31.42 -3.71
CA SER A 115 -0.04 32.27 -3.60
C SER A 115 -0.52 33.67 -3.24
N GLU A 116 -0.15 34.15 -2.05
CA GLU A 116 -0.45 35.51 -1.63
C GLU A 116 0.20 36.48 -2.64
N LEU A 117 -0.62 37.02 -3.54
CA LEU A 117 -0.31 38.22 -4.30
C LEU A 117 -0.19 39.36 -3.28
N ARG A 118 1.05 39.62 -2.84
CA ARG A 118 1.38 40.84 -2.11
C ARG A 118 1.49 41.99 -3.13
N HIS A 119 0.58 42.95 -2.96
CA HIS A 119 0.60 44.28 -3.56
C HIS A 119 1.76 45.12 -3.06
#